data_AF-A0A953JVU0-F1
#
_entry.id   AF-A0A953JVU0-F1
#
_cell.length_a   1.000
_cell.length_b   1.000
_cell.length_c   1.000
_cell.angle_alpha   90.00
_cell.angle_beta   90.00
_cell.angle_gamma   90.00
#
_symmetry.space_group_name_H-M   'P 1'
#
loop_
_entity.id
_entity.type
_entity.pdbx_description
1 polymer ?
#
loop_
_entity_poly.entity_id
_entity_poly.type
_entity_poly.pdbx_seq_one_letter_code
_entity_poly.pdbx_strand_id
1 'polypeptide(L)'
;MPRTERRQFLLGAAAGLGLASGRRSAPLRAGEPTTPALPSGVRHLFVDDALVERLDGLRRVLHQPEKFAGNPILRYDQTPWQGFRCQLYGTALRDPADGLVKLWYLAVPRLPFEEPVVVNGRKRVPNFQLVGYAESRDGLHFELPPLGLVDFNGSTANNLCRIGRECVEGIAVVHDADEPDNNRRYKALYWEHHVPLAGAPGIDVNAMCVSFSADGKRWTEYAKNPVIPFASDTGQQAIYDSALKKYVAYGRFGVEGRRLARSESANFVDWTPPKLVLEADADDGPGAQIYGMGVARYEGLYLGLPWIFHEGTTHQIDVQLATSRDGVQWRRAADREVFIPNGPVDSWDAGIIFTAAQPIVVAGDKLLIYYSASAHNHDYRQRPAADAPESASYWQSVKTSIGVATLRRDGFISLEPSVQTGRLLTKPFLMPAAKALFINADVGDGELRLQIIPQASPDGPCAAAPLRADDCRQQVQWTGAARLPPPGVPVRLEFTLAAARLYSYWFE
;
A
#
# COMPACT_ATOMS: atom_id res chain seq x y z
N MET A 1 -51.68 -11.87 -8.30
CA MET A 1 -51.80 -13.34 -8.48
C MET A 1 -52.92 -13.61 -9.46
N PRO A 2 -52.87 -14.65 -10.31
CA PRO A 2 -51.88 -15.74 -10.43
C PRO A 2 -50.98 -15.60 -11.69
N ARG A 3 -49.68 -15.96 -11.71
CA ARG A 3 -49.05 -17.31 -11.78
C ARG A 3 -49.53 -18.09 -13.03
N THR A 4 -48.74 -18.70 -13.91
CA THR A 4 -47.31 -19.11 -14.00
C THR A 4 -47.11 -19.51 -15.48
N GLU A 5 -45.93 -19.61 -16.07
CA GLU A 5 -45.23 -20.90 -16.15
C GLU A 5 -43.81 -20.80 -16.74
N ARG A 6 -42.96 -21.66 -16.18
CA ARG A 6 -41.59 -21.99 -16.52
C ARG A 6 -41.52 -22.68 -17.89
N ARG A 7 -40.45 -22.42 -18.65
CA ARG A 7 -39.94 -23.40 -19.62
C ARG A 7 -38.61 -23.95 -19.12
N GLN A 8 -38.67 -25.14 -18.55
CA GLN A 8 -37.59 -26.11 -18.54
C GLN A 8 -37.48 -26.72 -19.94
N PHE A 9 -36.27 -26.92 -20.45
CA PHE A 9 -36.00 -27.90 -21.50
C PHE A 9 -35.02 -28.93 -20.96
N LEU A 10 -35.48 -30.18 -20.97
CA LEU A 10 -34.77 -31.40 -20.60
C LEU A 10 -34.02 -31.96 -21.81
N LEU A 11 -32.84 -32.51 -21.48
CA LEU A 11 -32.02 -33.51 -22.15
C LEU A 11 -32.52 -34.14 -23.47
N GLY A 12 -31.64 -34.13 -24.47
CA GLY A 12 -31.51 -35.17 -25.48
C GLY A 12 -30.07 -35.67 -25.52
N ALA A 13 -29.85 -36.91 -25.11
CA ALA A 13 -28.57 -37.60 -25.18
C ALA A 13 -28.34 -38.17 -26.59
N ALA A 14 -27.11 -38.07 -27.08
CA ALA A 14 -26.60 -38.92 -28.16
C ALA A 14 -25.16 -39.33 -27.80
N ALA A 15 -24.96 -40.65 -27.74
CA ALA A 15 -23.71 -41.29 -27.38
C ALA A 15 -22.68 -41.23 -28.52
N GLY A 16 -21.41 -41.04 -28.16
CA GLY A 16 -20.26 -41.23 -29.03
C GLY A 16 -19.07 -41.69 -28.19
N LEU A 17 -18.69 -42.96 -28.34
CA LEU A 17 -17.49 -43.57 -27.77
C LEU A 17 -16.23 -42.89 -28.32
N GLY A 18 -15.18 -42.76 -27.49
CA GLY A 18 -13.83 -42.62 -28.02
C GLY A 18 -12.77 -42.06 -27.07
N LEU A 19 -11.99 -42.97 -26.48
CA LEU A 19 -10.59 -42.80 -26.07
C LEU A 19 -10.30 -41.93 -24.83
N ALA A 20 -10.20 -42.63 -23.69
CA ALA A 20 -9.48 -42.18 -22.52
C ALA A 20 -7.98 -42.07 -22.82
N SER A 21 -7.49 -40.87 -23.17
CA SER A 21 -6.07 -40.55 -23.07
C SER A 21 -5.78 -40.00 -21.68
N GLY A 22 -5.38 -40.87 -20.76
CA GLY A 22 -4.82 -40.47 -19.48
C GLY A 22 -3.51 -39.72 -19.69
N ARG A 23 -3.56 -38.38 -19.78
CA ARG A 23 -2.39 -37.55 -19.52
C ARG A 23 -2.16 -37.55 -18.02
N ARG A 24 -1.33 -38.50 -17.56
CA ARG A 24 -0.62 -38.35 -16.29
C ARG A 24 0.12 -37.01 -16.35
N SER A 25 -0.35 -36.02 -15.61
CA SER A 25 0.46 -34.86 -15.26
C SER A 25 1.73 -35.41 -14.60
N ALA A 26 2.86 -35.27 -15.27
CA ALA A 26 4.15 -35.51 -14.63
C ALA A 26 4.20 -34.61 -13.38
N PRO A 27 4.53 -35.13 -12.19
CA PRO A 27 4.79 -34.25 -11.07
C PRO A 27 5.94 -33.34 -11.48
N LEU A 28 5.72 -32.03 -11.38
CA LEU A 28 6.82 -31.07 -11.35
C LEU A 28 7.77 -31.59 -10.27
N ARG A 29 8.97 -32.04 -10.68
CA ARG A 29 10.05 -32.31 -9.73
C ARG A 29 10.25 -31.00 -8.98
N ALA A 30 9.89 -30.99 -7.70
CA ALA A 30 10.38 -29.98 -6.78
C ALA A 30 11.91 -30.05 -6.88
N GLY A 31 12.53 -29.03 -7.48
CA GLY A 31 13.98 -28.90 -7.42
C GLY A 31 14.39 -28.94 -5.96
N GLU A 32 15.53 -29.57 -5.66
CA GLU A 32 16.14 -29.43 -4.33
C GLU A 32 16.15 -27.95 -3.95
N PRO A 33 15.73 -27.58 -2.73
CA PRO A 33 15.75 -26.18 -2.32
C PRO A 33 17.20 -25.70 -2.38
N THR A 34 17.50 -24.87 -3.38
CA THR A 34 18.81 -24.23 -3.51
C THR A 34 18.97 -23.27 -2.33
N THR A 35 20.15 -23.28 -1.72
CA THR A 35 20.48 -22.33 -0.66
C THR A 35 20.40 -20.91 -1.24
N PRO A 36 19.49 -20.04 -0.76
CA PRO A 36 19.29 -18.73 -1.35
C PRO A 36 20.52 -17.84 -1.15
N ALA A 37 20.85 -17.01 -2.13
CA ALA A 37 21.80 -15.91 -1.95
C ALA A 37 21.05 -14.68 -1.45
N LEU A 38 21.55 -14.03 -0.39
CA LEU A 38 20.99 -12.76 0.06
C LEU A 38 21.65 -11.61 -0.72
N PRO A 39 20.90 -10.63 -1.22
CA PRO A 39 21.49 -9.44 -1.82
C PRO A 39 22.09 -8.52 -0.74
N SER A 40 23.27 -7.94 -1.03
CA SER A 40 23.84 -6.89 -0.18
C SER A 40 22.97 -5.63 -0.22
N GLY A 41 22.88 -4.92 0.90
CA GLY A 41 22.09 -3.70 1.08
C GLY A 41 20.58 -3.90 1.26
N VAL A 42 20.07 -5.14 1.23
CA VAL A 42 18.64 -5.43 1.42
C VAL A 42 18.36 -5.89 2.85
N ARG A 43 17.36 -5.27 3.48
CA ARG A 43 16.99 -5.59 4.85
C ARG A 43 16.08 -6.80 4.98
N HIS A 44 16.45 -7.73 5.87
CA HIS A 44 15.65 -8.91 6.17
C HIS A 44 14.76 -8.66 7.39
N LEU A 45 13.46 -8.57 7.13
CA LEU A 45 12.42 -8.34 8.12
C LEU A 45 11.85 -9.66 8.67
N PHE A 46 11.18 -9.59 9.82
CA PHE A 46 10.47 -10.73 10.44
C PHE A 46 8.97 -10.77 10.17
N VAL A 47 8.53 -10.12 9.09
CA VAL A 47 7.12 -10.07 8.65
C VAL A 47 6.64 -11.37 7.99
N ASP A 48 7.56 -12.31 7.70
CA ASP A 48 7.27 -13.67 7.23
C ASP A 48 8.32 -14.69 7.75
N ASP A 49 8.18 -15.96 7.36
CA ASP A 49 9.07 -17.08 7.74
C ASP A 49 10.09 -17.48 6.65
N ALA A 50 10.32 -16.65 5.63
CA ALA A 50 11.09 -17.10 4.48
C ALA A 50 12.52 -17.52 4.84
N LEU A 51 13.17 -16.77 5.73
CA LEU A 51 14.52 -17.07 6.24
C LEU A 51 14.52 -17.63 7.67
N VAL A 52 13.36 -17.87 8.29
CA VAL A 52 13.27 -18.43 9.64
C VAL A 52 13.27 -19.96 9.55
N GLU A 53 14.25 -20.61 10.19
CA GLU A 53 14.28 -22.08 10.33
C GLU A 53 13.63 -22.50 11.64
N ARG A 54 13.95 -21.80 12.74
CA ARG A 54 13.41 -22.11 14.06
C ARG A 54 13.29 -20.86 14.94
N LEU A 55 12.21 -20.78 15.70
CA LEU A 55 12.00 -19.82 16.79
C LEU A 55 11.77 -20.61 18.08
N ASP A 56 12.63 -20.42 19.07
CA ASP A 56 12.54 -21.05 20.38
C ASP A 56 12.30 -19.96 21.43
N GLY A 57 11.12 -19.93 22.05
CA GLY A 57 10.79 -18.94 23.08
C GLY A 57 10.70 -17.49 22.58
N LEU A 58 10.56 -17.28 21.26
CA LEU A 58 10.29 -15.98 20.65
C LEU A 58 8.86 -15.91 20.12
N ARG A 59 8.28 -14.72 20.15
CA ARG A 59 7.01 -14.39 19.46
C ARG A 59 7.21 -13.20 18.53
N ARG A 60 6.34 -13.10 17.53
CA ARG A 60 6.22 -11.90 16.71
C ARG A 60 5.34 -10.89 17.43
N VAL A 61 5.73 -9.61 17.40
CA VAL A 61 4.95 -8.51 17.95
C VAL A 61 4.81 -7.45 16.85
N LEU A 62 3.57 -7.14 16.48
CA LEU A 62 3.27 -6.03 15.58
C LEU A 62 3.35 -4.70 16.33
N HIS A 63 3.96 -3.69 15.70
CA HIS A 63 4.01 -2.34 16.26
C HIS A 63 3.16 -1.42 15.40
N GLN A 64 2.15 -0.80 16.02
CA GLN A 64 1.32 0.19 15.37
C GLN A 64 2.12 1.49 15.16
N PRO A 65 1.99 2.18 14.00
CA PRO A 65 2.62 3.47 13.80
C PRO A 65 1.91 4.54 14.65
N GLU A 66 2.71 5.47 15.17
CA GLU A 66 2.23 6.59 15.97
C GLU A 66 1.69 7.70 15.06
N LYS A 67 0.41 8.04 15.21
CA LYS A 67 -0.20 9.16 14.48
C LYS A 67 0.46 10.47 14.91
N PHE A 68 0.87 11.29 13.94
CA PHE A 68 1.50 12.57 14.22
C PHE A 68 0.53 13.50 14.97
N ALA A 69 0.99 14.07 16.09
CA ALA A 69 0.16 14.94 16.92
C ALA A 69 -0.32 16.22 16.19
N GLY A 70 0.39 16.66 15.15
CA GLY A 70 -0.01 17.79 14.30
C GLY A 70 -1.00 17.42 13.19
N ASN A 71 -1.51 16.18 13.15
CA ASN A 71 -2.55 15.80 12.20
C ASN A 71 -3.86 16.58 12.42
N PRO A 72 -4.65 16.78 11.35
CA PRO A 72 -4.35 16.47 9.95
C PRO A 72 -3.33 17.45 9.32
N ILE A 73 -2.45 16.93 8.47
CA ILE A 73 -1.43 17.71 7.76
C ILE A 73 -1.99 18.49 6.55
N LEU A 74 -3.08 18.00 5.96
CA LEU A 74 -3.90 18.74 4.99
C LEU A 74 -5.38 18.57 5.35
N ARG A 75 -6.11 19.69 5.40
CA ARG A 75 -7.51 19.72 5.81
C ARG A 75 -8.42 20.03 4.64
N TYR A 76 -9.61 19.46 4.64
CA TYR A 76 -10.64 19.76 3.63
C TYR A 76 -10.97 21.25 3.51
N ASP A 77 -10.90 22.02 4.58
CA ASP A 77 -11.31 23.44 4.63
C ASP A 77 -10.17 24.43 4.41
N GLN A 78 -8.97 23.98 4.01
CA GLN A 78 -7.88 24.88 3.63
C GLN A 78 -8.16 25.64 2.33
N THR A 79 -8.92 25.05 1.40
CA THR A 79 -9.16 25.63 0.08
C THR A 79 -10.57 25.31 -0.47
N PRO A 80 -11.14 26.15 -1.36
CA PRO A 80 -12.48 25.93 -1.92
C PRO A 80 -12.63 24.68 -2.80
N TRP A 81 -11.53 24.14 -3.34
CA TRP A 81 -11.57 23.00 -4.26
C TRP A 81 -11.46 21.63 -3.58
N GLN A 82 -11.29 21.59 -2.25
CA GLN A 82 -11.21 20.34 -1.47
C GLN A 82 -12.19 20.32 -0.28
N GLY A 83 -13.24 21.14 -0.31
CA GLY A 83 -14.17 21.39 0.79
C GLY A 83 -15.05 20.21 1.23
N PHE A 84 -15.23 19.19 0.38
CA PHE A 84 -15.89 17.94 0.74
C PHE A 84 -14.87 16.82 0.97
N ARG A 85 -13.90 16.64 0.08
CA ARG A 85 -12.85 15.63 0.26
C ARG A 85 -11.48 16.21 -0.04
N CYS A 86 -10.61 16.15 0.96
CA CYS A 86 -9.16 16.19 0.81
C CYS A 86 -8.67 14.77 1.15
N GLN A 87 -8.71 13.88 0.16
CA GLN A 87 -8.58 12.44 0.38
C GLN A 87 -7.37 11.87 -0.34
N LEU A 88 -6.59 11.06 0.35
CA LEU A 88 -5.39 10.43 -0.20
C LEU A 88 -5.73 9.14 -0.95
N TYR A 89 -6.76 9.23 -1.81
CA TYR A 89 -6.94 8.38 -2.97
C TYR A 89 -5.95 8.79 -4.06
N GLY A 90 -4.68 8.71 -3.69
CA GLY A 90 -3.57 8.97 -4.58
C GLY A 90 -2.25 8.69 -3.91
N THR A 91 -1.17 9.31 -4.37
CA THR A 91 0.19 8.88 -4.04
C THR A 91 0.90 9.85 -3.11
N ALA A 92 1.64 9.31 -2.14
CA ALA A 92 2.70 10.02 -1.43
C ALA A 92 4.05 9.48 -1.92
N LEU A 93 4.95 10.34 -2.37
CA LEU A 93 6.23 9.94 -2.95
C LEU A 93 7.31 10.90 -2.51
N ARG A 94 8.44 10.38 -2.02
CA ARG A 94 9.67 11.17 -1.92
C ARG A 94 10.37 11.12 -3.28
N ASP A 95 10.40 12.25 -3.95
CA ASP A 95 11.01 12.36 -5.27
C ASP A 95 12.54 12.36 -5.14
N PRO A 96 13.25 11.43 -5.79
CA PRO A 96 14.70 11.37 -5.71
C PRO A 96 15.39 12.56 -6.43
N ALA A 97 14.72 13.25 -7.34
CA ALA A 97 15.31 14.33 -8.13
C ALA A 97 15.44 15.64 -7.33
N ASP A 98 14.47 15.97 -6.49
CA ASP A 98 14.46 17.21 -5.69
C ASP A 98 14.40 16.97 -4.17
N GLY A 99 14.21 15.73 -3.74
CA GLY A 99 14.13 15.35 -2.34
C GLY A 99 12.85 15.81 -1.63
N LEU A 100 11.84 16.30 -2.35
CA LEU A 100 10.55 16.67 -1.76
C LEU A 100 9.66 15.43 -1.59
N VAL A 101 8.85 15.43 -0.54
CA VAL A 101 7.68 14.57 -0.47
C VAL A 101 6.55 15.25 -1.22
N LYS A 102 6.01 14.59 -2.23
CA LYS A 102 4.92 15.06 -3.10
C LYS A 102 3.67 14.23 -2.83
N LEU A 103 2.54 14.90 -2.73
CA LEU A 103 1.21 14.29 -2.65
C LEU A 103 0.43 14.61 -3.92
N TRP A 104 -0.17 13.58 -4.50
CA TRP A 104 -1.28 13.72 -5.45
C TRP A 104 -2.51 13.15 -4.78
N TYR A 105 -3.54 13.97 -4.60
CA TYR A 105 -4.69 13.61 -3.80
C TYR A 105 -6.00 13.99 -4.49
N LEU A 106 -7.07 13.30 -4.10
CA LEU A 106 -8.41 13.58 -4.56
C LEU A 106 -8.93 14.84 -3.85
N ALA A 107 -9.21 15.87 -4.63
CA ALA A 107 -9.83 17.11 -4.20
C ALA A 107 -11.28 17.13 -4.70
N VAL A 108 -12.23 17.14 -3.77
CA VAL A 108 -13.66 17.26 -4.10
C VAL A 108 -14.18 18.54 -3.47
N PRO A 109 -14.70 19.49 -4.27
CA PRO A 109 -14.95 20.85 -3.81
C PRO A 109 -16.13 20.95 -2.86
N ARG A 110 -17.24 20.28 -3.20
CA ARG A 110 -18.52 20.47 -2.52
C ARG A 110 -19.27 19.16 -2.32
N LEU A 111 -20.19 19.18 -1.38
CA LEU A 111 -21.14 18.12 -1.09
C LEU A 111 -22.12 17.99 -2.27
N PRO A 112 -22.66 16.77 -2.54
CA PRO A 112 -23.43 16.52 -3.76
C PRO A 112 -24.70 17.37 -3.97
N PHE A 113 -25.26 17.94 -2.90
CA PHE A 113 -26.48 18.75 -2.90
C PHE A 113 -26.23 20.26 -2.92
N GLU A 114 -24.96 20.69 -2.87
CA GLU A 114 -24.60 22.10 -3.00
C GLU A 114 -24.70 22.58 -4.45
N GLU A 115 -24.36 23.83 -4.70
CA GLU A 115 -24.43 24.40 -6.04
C GLU A 115 -23.30 23.84 -6.96
N PRO A 116 -23.58 23.64 -8.26
CA PRO A 116 -22.59 23.23 -9.26
C PRO A 116 -21.32 24.08 -9.25
N VAL A 117 -20.19 23.47 -9.58
CA VAL A 117 -18.91 24.18 -9.79
C VAL A 117 -18.67 24.42 -11.28
N VAL A 118 -17.77 25.34 -11.60
CA VAL A 118 -17.27 25.57 -12.95
C VAL A 118 -15.80 25.19 -13.01
N VAL A 119 -15.45 24.27 -13.91
CA VAL A 119 -14.08 23.81 -14.14
C VAL A 119 -13.74 23.98 -15.60
N ASN A 120 -12.72 24.78 -15.92
CA ASN A 120 -12.30 25.11 -17.29
C ASN A 120 -13.48 25.59 -18.16
N GLY A 121 -14.28 26.52 -17.62
CA GLY A 121 -15.48 27.05 -18.27
C GLY A 121 -16.67 26.10 -18.38
N ARG A 122 -16.57 24.85 -17.91
CA ARG A 122 -17.66 23.85 -17.95
C ARG A 122 -18.34 23.74 -16.60
N LYS A 123 -19.67 23.80 -16.59
CA LYS A 123 -20.48 23.53 -15.39
C LYS A 123 -20.44 22.04 -15.06
N ARG A 124 -20.11 21.69 -13.82
CA ARG A 124 -19.95 20.32 -13.31
C ARG A 124 -20.75 20.10 -12.04
N VAL A 125 -20.99 18.83 -11.69
CA VAL A 125 -21.60 18.47 -10.40
C VAL A 125 -20.80 19.06 -9.23
N PRO A 126 -21.44 19.36 -8.08
CA PRO A 126 -20.76 19.97 -6.93
C PRO A 126 -19.60 19.11 -6.41
N ASN A 127 -19.78 17.80 -6.40
CA ASN A 127 -18.79 16.82 -5.96
C ASN A 127 -17.88 16.33 -7.11
N PHE A 128 -17.60 17.19 -8.10
CA PHE A 128 -16.70 16.86 -9.20
C PHE A 128 -15.29 16.54 -8.67
N GLN A 129 -14.69 15.48 -9.18
CA GLN A 129 -13.45 14.94 -8.65
C GLN A 129 -12.25 15.50 -9.40
N LEU A 130 -11.40 16.19 -8.66
CA LEU A 130 -10.19 16.84 -9.16
C LEU A 130 -8.95 16.22 -8.50
N VAL A 131 -7.79 16.49 -9.09
CA VAL A 131 -6.51 16.08 -8.52
C VAL A 131 -5.80 17.31 -7.96
N GLY A 132 -5.61 17.34 -6.65
CA GLY A 132 -4.76 18.32 -5.96
C GLY A 132 -3.31 17.84 -5.87
N TYR A 133 -2.39 18.80 -5.74
CA TYR A 133 -0.96 18.55 -5.55
C TYR A 133 -0.42 19.30 -4.32
N ALA A 134 0.37 18.65 -3.49
CA ALA A 134 1.07 19.28 -2.38
C ALA A 134 2.53 18.83 -2.32
N GLU A 135 3.42 19.66 -1.80
CA GLU A 135 4.84 19.32 -1.63
C GLU A 135 5.37 19.72 -0.26
N SER A 136 6.34 18.96 0.25
CA SER A 136 6.93 19.15 1.57
C SER A 136 8.40 18.76 1.59
N ARG A 137 9.22 19.50 2.34
CA ARG A 137 10.64 19.16 2.56
C ARG A 137 10.83 18.11 3.64
N ASP A 138 10.03 18.19 4.70
CA ASP A 138 10.12 17.32 5.89
C ASP A 138 9.10 16.17 5.88
N GLY A 139 8.08 16.23 5.01
CA GLY A 139 7.00 15.25 4.95
C GLY A 139 5.92 15.45 6.03
N LEU A 140 5.96 16.54 6.78
CA LEU A 140 5.00 16.84 7.85
C LEU A 140 4.24 18.13 7.56
N HIS A 141 4.92 19.15 7.04
CA HIS A 141 4.34 20.45 6.70
C HIS A 141 4.27 20.60 5.18
N PHE A 142 3.06 20.63 4.64
CA PHE A 142 2.82 20.65 3.19
C PHE A 142 2.45 22.05 2.70
N GLU A 143 3.07 22.44 1.59
CA GLU A 143 2.73 23.61 0.81
C GLU A 143 1.77 23.23 -0.33
N LEU A 144 0.79 24.10 -0.59
CA LEU A 144 -0.17 24.00 -1.69
C LEU A 144 0.20 25.04 -2.77
N PRO A 145 1.15 24.73 -3.68
CA PRO A 145 1.65 25.72 -4.62
C PRO A 145 0.56 26.13 -5.63
N PRO A 146 0.37 27.43 -5.94
CA PRO A 146 -0.57 27.86 -6.97
C PRO A 146 -0.02 27.49 -8.35
N LEU A 147 -0.55 26.42 -8.94
CA LEU A 147 -0.06 25.84 -10.19
C LEU A 147 -0.49 26.64 -11.43
N GLY A 148 -1.63 27.35 -11.37
CA GLY A 148 -2.13 28.13 -12.51
C GLY A 148 -2.66 27.27 -13.67
N LEU A 149 -2.95 25.98 -13.43
CA LEU A 149 -3.20 24.99 -14.50
C LEU A 149 -4.68 24.70 -14.77
N VAL A 150 -5.56 24.94 -13.80
CA VAL A 150 -6.99 24.66 -13.89
C VAL A 150 -7.77 25.91 -13.52
N ASP A 151 -8.70 26.34 -14.36
CA ASP A 151 -9.65 27.38 -14.01
C ASP A 151 -10.77 26.77 -13.17
N PHE A 152 -10.80 27.11 -11.88
CA PHE A 152 -11.81 26.67 -10.92
C PHE A 152 -12.61 27.88 -10.46
N ASN A 153 -13.91 27.90 -10.79
CA ASN A 153 -14.83 29.00 -10.49
C ASN A 153 -14.30 30.40 -10.86
N GLY A 154 -13.60 30.51 -12.00
CA GLY A 154 -13.09 31.78 -12.52
C GLY A 154 -11.69 32.16 -12.02
N SER A 155 -10.99 31.27 -11.31
CA SER A 155 -9.63 31.50 -10.82
C SER A 155 -8.72 30.30 -11.06
N THR A 156 -7.49 30.58 -11.49
CA THR A 156 -6.41 29.59 -11.62
C THR A 156 -5.46 29.56 -10.42
N ALA A 157 -5.70 30.39 -9.40
CA ALA A 157 -4.90 30.45 -8.17
C ALA A 157 -5.22 29.26 -7.25
N ASN A 158 -4.85 28.07 -7.69
CA ASN A 158 -5.10 26.80 -7.02
C ASN A 158 -3.97 25.79 -7.29
N ASN A 159 -3.91 24.75 -6.46
CA ASN A 159 -2.92 23.68 -6.57
C ASN A 159 -3.44 22.44 -7.33
N LEU A 160 -4.36 22.64 -8.28
CA LEU A 160 -4.96 21.54 -9.04
C LEU A 160 -4.10 21.16 -10.24
N CYS A 161 -3.90 19.86 -10.42
CA CYS A 161 -3.24 19.28 -11.59
C CYS A 161 -4.16 19.36 -12.81
N ARG A 162 -3.60 19.67 -13.98
CA ARG A 162 -4.31 19.49 -15.26
C ARG A 162 -4.18 18.04 -15.69
N ILE A 163 -5.23 17.26 -15.48
CA ILE A 163 -5.29 15.83 -15.82
C ILE A 163 -6.73 15.40 -16.09
N GLY A 164 -6.90 14.52 -17.08
CA GLY A 164 -8.19 13.92 -17.38
C GLY A 164 -9.14 14.89 -18.09
N ARG A 165 -10.21 14.31 -18.63
CA ARG A 165 -11.23 15.01 -19.42
C ARG A 165 -12.55 15.11 -18.64
N GLU A 166 -12.82 14.15 -17.76
CA GLU A 166 -13.93 14.12 -16.80
C GLU A 166 -13.41 13.89 -15.36
N CYS A 167 -14.21 13.27 -14.48
CA CYS A 167 -13.78 13.00 -13.10
C CYS A 167 -12.57 12.08 -13.08
N VAL A 168 -11.56 12.45 -12.31
CA VAL A 168 -10.38 11.62 -12.05
C VAL A 168 -10.44 11.15 -10.60
N GLU A 169 -10.73 9.86 -10.39
CA GLU A 169 -10.72 9.23 -9.07
C GLU A 169 -9.50 8.31 -8.90
N GLY A 170 -8.89 8.35 -7.72
CA GLY A 170 -7.85 7.39 -7.35
C GLY A 170 -6.60 7.50 -8.23
N ILE A 171 -5.81 8.55 -8.08
CA ILE A 171 -4.60 8.73 -8.91
C ILE A 171 -3.37 8.01 -8.35
N ALA A 172 -2.96 6.92 -8.99
CA ALA A 172 -1.68 6.27 -8.71
C ALA A 172 -0.57 6.90 -9.57
N VAL A 173 0.42 7.53 -8.94
CA VAL A 173 1.56 8.15 -9.63
C VAL A 173 2.80 7.31 -9.42
N VAL A 174 3.49 7.00 -10.51
CA VAL A 174 4.82 6.39 -10.53
C VAL A 174 5.81 7.41 -11.05
N HIS A 175 6.94 7.58 -10.35
CA HIS A 175 8.11 8.27 -10.89
C HIS A 175 9.11 7.23 -11.38
N ASP A 176 9.47 7.35 -12.65
CA ASP A 176 10.38 6.46 -13.34
C ASP A 176 11.56 7.28 -13.83
N ALA A 177 12.64 7.24 -13.05
CA ALA A 177 13.85 8.03 -13.30
C ALA A 177 14.61 7.55 -14.54
N ASP A 178 14.42 6.29 -14.95
CA ASP A 178 15.11 5.66 -16.08
C ASP A 178 14.34 5.83 -17.40
N GLU A 179 13.16 6.48 -17.38
CA GLU A 179 12.38 6.77 -18.57
C GLU A 179 13.15 7.71 -19.52
N PRO A 180 13.44 7.27 -20.77
CA PRO A 180 14.16 8.10 -21.73
C PRO A 180 13.34 9.29 -22.24
N ASP A 181 12.02 9.19 -22.31
CA ASP A 181 11.16 10.31 -22.66
C ASP A 181 10.88 11.16 -21.41
N ASN A 182 11.53 12.33 -21.32
CA ASN A 182 11.34 13.25 -20.20
C ASN A 182 9.88 13.64 -19.95
N ASN A 183 9.00 13.60 -20.97
CA ASN A 183 7.58 13.89 -20.81
C ASN A 183 6.78 12.74 -20.15
N ARG A 184 7.43 11.61 -19.85
CA ARG A 184 6.83 10.39 -19.30
C ARG A 184 7.46 9.93 -18.00
N ARG A 185 8.33 10.75 -17.37
CA ARG A 185 8.98 10.43 -16.09
C ARG A 185 7.96 10.20 -14.98
N TYR A 186 6.91 11.02 -14.93
CA TYR A 186 5.74 10.72 -14.12
C TYR A 186 4.69 10.03 -14.96
N LYS A 187 4.13 8.96 -14.41
CA LYS A 187 3.12 8.14 -15.03
C LYS A 187 1.94 8.01 -14.06
N ALA A 188 0.75 8.39 -14.50
CA ALA A 188 -0.47 8.32 -13.69
C ALA A 188 -1.41 7.24 -14.22
N LEU A 189 -1.90 6.37 -13.33
CA LEU A 189 -3.01 5.44 -13.58
C LEU A 189 -4.19 5.84 -12.69
N TYR A 190 -5.37 6.04 -13.27
CA TYR A 190 -6.53 6.54 -12.54
C TYR A 190 -7.84 6.07 -13.16
N TRP A 191 -8.91 6.05 -12.37
CA TRP A 191 -10.25 5.79 -12.88
C TRP A 191 -10.83 7.10 -13.42
N GLU A 192 -11.12 7.13 -14.73
CA GLU A 192 -11.83 8.25 -15.34
C GLU A 192 -13.30 7.88 -15.52
N HIS A 193 -14.20 8.72 -15.02
CA HIS A 193 -15.63 8.51 -15.17
C HIS A 193 -16.41 9.81 -15.35
N HIS A 194 -17.61 9.70 -15.90
CA HIS A 194 -18.53 10.83 -16.04
C HIS A 194 -19.65 10.80 -15.00
N VAL A 195 -19.84 11.93 -14.31
CA VAL A 195 -20.99 12.16 -13.44
C VAL A 195 -21.93 13.16 -14.12
N PRO A 196 -23.13 12.76 -14.55
CA PRO A 196 -24.02 13.63 -15.31
C PRO A 196 -24.52 14.82 -14.48
N LEU A 197 -24.54 16.00 -15.11
CA LEU A 197 -25.29 17.16 -14.64
C LEU A 197 -26.30 17.56 -15.71
N ALA A 198 -27.58 17.72 -15.32
CA ALA A 198 -28.65 18.06 -16.25
C ALA A 198 -28.30 19.32 -17.08
N GLY A 199 -28.36 19.19 -18.41
CA GLY A 199 -28.06 20.27 -19.35
C GLY A 199 -26.58 20.61 -19.52
N ALA A 200 -25.65 19.86 -18.92
CA ALA A 200 -24.21 20.04 -19.09
C ALA A 200 -23.62 18.94 -20.01
N PRO A 201 -22.72 19.29 -20.94
CA PRO A 201 -22.06 18.31 -21.79
C PRO A 201 -21.03 17.49 -20.97
N GLY A 202 -20.94 16.20 -21.29
CA GLY A 202 -19.99 15.26 -20.70
C GLY A 202 -19.37 14.34 -21.74
N ILE A 203 -18.27 13.69 -21.40
CA ILE A 203 -17.63 12.66 -22.22
C ILE A 203 -18.02 11.31 -21.63
N ASP A 204 -18.56 10.41 -22.45
CA ASP A 204 -18.89 9.06 -21.99
C ASP A 204 -17.62 8.25 -21.74
N VAL A 205 -17.27 8.09 -20.47
CA VAL A 205 -16.09 7.35 -20.00
C VAL A 205 -16.41 6.72 -18.65
N ASN A 206 -15.97 5.48 -18.45
CA ASN A 206 -16.03 4.75 -17.19
C ASN A 206 -15.01 3.61 -17.19
N ALA A 207 -13.72 3.95 -17.08
CA ALA A 207 -12.63 2.99 -17.22
C ALA A 207 -11.30 3.53 -16.68
N MET A 208 -10.30 2.66 -16.55
CA MET A 208 -8.96 3.08 -16.15
C MET A 208 -8.21 3.72 -17.32
N CYS A 209 -7.65 4.89 -17.07
CA CYS A 209 -6.90 5.68 -18.02
C CYS A 209 -5.49 5.94 -17.51
N VAL A 210 -4.57 6.25 -18.43
CA VAL A 210 -3.23 6.72 -18.08
C VAL A 210 -2.91 8.09 -18.67
N SER A 211 -2.08 8.83 -17.95
CA SER A 211 -1.48 10.07 -18.40
C SER A 211 0.00 10.14 -18.05
N PHE A 212 0.73 10.97 -18.79
CA PHE A 212 2.17 11.16 -18.64
C PHE A 212 2.50 12.62 -18.33
N SER A 213 3.55 12.84 -17.54
CA SER A 213 3.99 14.18 -17.21
C SER A 213 5.51 14.25 -17.01
N ALA A 214 6.09 15.41 -17.33
CA ALA A 214 7.47 15.73 -17.00
C ALA A 214 7.64 16.23 -15.55
N ASP A 215 6.60 16.84 -14.98
CA ASP A 215 6.66 17.55 -13.69
C ASP A 215 5.66 17.01 -12.64
N GLY A 216 4.80 16.07 -13.04
CA GLY A 216 3.74 15.51 -12.22
C GLY A 216 2.56 16.47 -11.98
N LYS A 217 2.52 17.64 -12.61
CA LYS A 217 1.54 18.71 -12.38
C LYS A 217 0.69 18.94 -13.63
N ARG A 218 1.34 19.02 -14.79
CA ARG A 218 0.71 19.12 -16.10
C ARG A 218 0.79 17.75 -16.78
N TRP A 219 -0.36 17.11 -16.96
CA TRP A 219 -0.44 15.77 -17.54
C TRP A 219 -0.90 15.81 -19.00
N THR A 220 -0.45 14.82 -19.77
CA THR A 220 -0.85 14.56 -21.15
C THR A 220 -1.48 13.18 -21.20
N GLU A 221 -2.75 13.13 -21.58
CA GLU A 221 -3.52 11.90 -21.69
C GLU A 221 -2.95 10.99 -22.79
N TYR A 222 -2.93 9.70 -22.52
CA TYR A 222 -2.62 8.74 -23.57
C TYR A 222 -3.74 8.70 -24.62
N ALA A 223 -3.39 8.93 -25.88
CA ALA A 223 -4.35 9.07 -26.97
C ALA A 223 -5.24 7.83 -27.19
N LYS A 224 -4.79 6.64 -26.77
CA LYS A 224 -5.56 5.38 -26.89
C LYS A 224 -6.22 4.94 -25.58
N ASN A 225 -6.39 5.84 -24.61
CA ASN A 225 -7.20 5.54 -23.44
C ASN A 225 -8.63 5.10 -23.84
N PRO A 226 -9.28 4.22 -23.03
CA PRO A 226 -8.80 3.65 -21.77
C PRO A 226 -7.83 2.46 -21.95
N VAL A 227 -7.07 2.14 -20.90
CA VAL A 227 -6.09 1.03 -20.92
C VAL A 227 -6.52 -0.21 -20.14
N ILE A 228 -7.48 -0.08 -19.20
CA ILE A 228 -8.19 -1.22 -18.60
C ILE A 228 -9.69 -0.88 -18.66
N PRO A 229 -10.52 -1.64 -19.41
CA PRO A 229 -11.91 -1.29 -19.72
C PRO A 229 -12.88 -1.64 -18.59
N PHE A 230 -12.50 -1.38 -17.34
CA PHE A 230 -13.30 -1.65 -16.15
C PHE A 230 -13.26 -0.48 -15.18
N ALA A 231 -14.36 -0.30 -14.43
CA ALA A 231 -14.44 0.67 -13.35
C ALA A 231 -13.61 0.24 -12.12
N SER A 232 -13.23 1.23 -11.31
CA SER A 232 -12.53 1.00 -10.05
C SER A 232 -12.84 2.15 -9.08
N ASP A 233 -13.96 2.08 -8.37
CA ASP A 233 -14.47 3.08 -7.44
C ASP A 233 -13.74 3.03 -6.07
N THR A 234 -12.42 3.30 -6.09
CA THR A 234 -11.54 3.34 -4.90
C THR A 234 -10.21 4.07 -5.21
N GLY A 235 -9.28 4.10 -4.27
CA GLY A 235 -7.89 4.51 -4.52
C GLY A 235 -7.12 3.46 -5.32
N GLN A 236 -6.42 3.87 -6.37
CA GLN A 236 -5.66 2.98 -7.26
C GLN A 236 -4.20 2.89 -6.83
N GLN A 237 -3.53 1.82 -7.25
CA GLN A 237 -2.16 1.50 -6.87
C GLN A 237 -1.34 1.23 -8.12
N ALA A 238 -0.14 1.81 -8.23
CA ALA A 238 0.80 1.51 -9.29
C ALA A 238 2.22 1.71 -8.77
N ILE A 239 3.09 0.75 -9.06
CA ILE A 239 4.51 0.74 -8.72
C ILE A 239 5.32 0.14 -9.86
N TYR A 240 6.62 0.44 -9.93
CA TYR A 240 7.55 -0.30 -10.77
C TYR A 240 8.25 -1.39 -9.94
N ASP A 241 8.19 -2.63 -10.40
CA ASP A 241 8.96 -3.74 -9.83
C ASP A 241 10.19 -3.99 -10.70
N SER A 242 11.35 -3.62 -10.18
CA SER A 242 12.64 -3.78 -10.84
C SER A 242 13.07 -5.24 -11.02
N ALA A 243 12.59 -6.17 -10.18
CA ALA A 243 12.88 -7.59 -10.32
C ALA A 243 12.09 -8.19 -11.50
N LEU A 244 10.85 -7.77 -11.69
CA LEU A 244 10.01 -8.17 -12.82
C LEU A 244 10.28 -7.35 -14.08
N LYS A 245 10.90 -6.17 -13.94
CA LYS A 245 11.05 -5.14 -14.97
C LYS A 245 9.71 -4.73 -15.58
N LYS A 246 8.70 -4.57 -14.71
CA LYS A 246 7.32 -4.23 -15.09
C LYS A 246 6.71 -3.26 -14.10
N TYR A 247 5.76 -2.49 -14.58
CA TYR A 247 4.80 -1.82 -13.71
C TYR A 247 3.74 -2.82 -13.27
N VAL A 248 3.35 -2.69 -12.01
CA VAL A 248 2.34 -3.52 -11.36
C VAL A 248 1.30 -2.59 -10.76
N ALA A 249 0.04 -2.86 -11.05
CA ALA A 249 -1.09 -2.10 -10.52
C ALA A 249 -2.02 -2.98 -9.70
N TYR A 250 -2.61 -2.39 -8.67
CA TYR A 250 -3.64 -3.00 -7.83
C TYR A 250 -4.85 -2.07 -7.73
N GLY A 251 -6.04 -2.67 -7.69
CA GLY A 251 -7.32 -1.96 -7.68
C GLY A 251 -8.46 -2.95 -7.82
N ARG A 252 -9.70 -2.47 -8.02
CA ARG A 252 -10.83 -3.37 -8.24
C ARG A 252 -10.82 -3.90 -9.67
N PHE A 253 -10.63 -3.02 -10.65
CA PHE A 253 -10.52 -3.37 -12.07
C PHE A 253 -11.59 -4.36 -12.55
N GLY A 254 -12.84 -4.17 -12.12
CA GLY A 254 -13.98 -4.98 -12.53
C GLY A 254 -14.15 -6.34 -11.85
N VAL A 255 -13.35 -6.69 -10.83
CA VAL A 255 -13.68 -7.85 -9.99
C VAL A 255 -14.95 -7.57 -9.18
N GLU A 256 -15.77 -8.60 -8.99
CA GLU A 256 -17.04 -8.46 -8.27
C GLU A 256 -16.82 -8.18 -6.77
N GLY A 257 -17.57 -7.21 -6.25
CA GLY A 257 -17.50 -6.81 -4.85
C GLY A 257 -16.25 -6.02 -4.48
N ARG A 258 -16.05 -5.82 -3.17
CA ARG A 258 -14.86 -5.14 -2.64
C ARG A 258 -13.75 -6.16 -2.43
N ARG A 259 -12.96 -6.35 -3.49
CA ARG A 259 -11.79 -7.25 -3.55
C ARG A 259 -10.66 -6.57 -4.31
N LEU A 260 -9.47 -7.14 -4.22
CA LEU A 260 -8.28 -6.59 -4.84
C LEU A 260 -7.83 -7.45 -6.04
N ALA A 261 -7.73 -6.81 -7.19
CA ALA A 261 -7.14 -7.35 -8.40
C ALA A 261 -5.75 -6.78 -8.66
N ARG A 262 -4.99 -7.46 -9.51
CA ARG A 262 -3.68 -7.07 -9.99
C ARG A 262 -3.63 -7.09 -11.51
N SER A 263 -2.93 -6.13 -12.10
CA SER A 263 -2.56 -6.11 -13.52
C SER A 263 -1.10 -5.68 -13.69
N GLU A 264 -0.45 -6.13 -14.76
CA GLU A 264 0.94 -5.81 -15.09
C GLU A 264 1.04 -5.12 -16.45
N SER A 265 2.06 -4.27 -16.60
CA SER A 265 2.44 -3.68 -17.88
C SER A 265 3.95 -3.52 -17.99
N ALA A 266 4.52 -3.78 -19.17
CA ALA A 266 5.94 -3.52 -19.43
C ALA A 266 6.20 -2.06 -19.85
N ASN A 267 5.17 -1.32 -20.30
CA ASN A 267 5.30 -0.01 -20.94
C ASN A 267 4.28 1.04 -20.43
N PHE A 268 3.54 0.68 -19.38
CA PHE A 268 2.50 1.48 -18.71
C PHE A 268 1.22 1.72 -19.52
N VAL A 269 1.12 1.23 -20.76
CA VAL A 269 -0.06 1.43 -21.62
C VAL A 269 -0.75 0.13 -22.00
N ASP A 270 0.00 -0.96 -22.12
CA ASP A 270 -0.55 -2.29 -22.41
C ASP A 270 -0.61 -3.10 -21.11
N TRP A 271 -1.82 -3.21 -20.54
CA TRP A 271 -2.05 -3.87 -19.27
C TRP A 271 -2.66 -5.27 -19.46
N THR A 272 -2.18 -6.25 -18.70
CA THR A 272 -2.75 -7.60 -18.72
C THR A 272 -4.18 -7.62 -18.19
N PRO A 273 -5.01 -8.61 -18.55
CA PRO A 273 -6.31 -8.81 -17.90
C PRO A 273 -6.16 -8.86 -16.36
N PRO A 274 -6.98 -8.12 -15.60
CA PRO A 274 -6.92 -8.12 -14.14
C PRO A 274 -7.13 -9.51 -13.55
N LYS A 275 -6.39 -9.84 -12.51
CA LYS A 275 -6.51 -11.10 -11.76
C LYS A 275 -6.76 -10.82 -10.29
N LEU A 276 -7.75 -11.48 -9.70
CA LEU A 276 -8.00 -11.44 -8.26
C LEU A 276 -6.75 -11.92 -7.49
N VAL A 277 -6.34 -11.19 -6.47
CA VAL A 277 -5.14 -11.50 -5.66
C VAL A 277 -5.39 -11.43 -4.15
N LEU A 278 -6.44 -10.74 -3.69
CA LEU A 278 -6.81 -10.69 -2.28
C LEU A 278 -8.31 -10.43 -2.13
N GLU A 279 -8.96 -11.19 -1.26
CA GLU A 279 -10.35 -11.01 -0.85
C GLU A 279 -10.48 -11.36 0.64
N ALA A 280 -11.60 -10.96 1.26
CA ALA A 280 -11.90 -11.35 2.61
C ALA A 280 -12.26 -12.85 2.65
N ASP A 281 -11.88 -13.52 3.72
CA ASP A 281 -12.10 -14.95 3.91
C ASP A 281 -12.84 -15.25 5.23
N ALA A 282 -12.94 -16.53 5.58
CA ALA A 282 -13.71 -16.97 6.74
C ALA A 282 -13.15 -16.45 8.08
N ASP A 283 -11.85 -16.11 8.15
CA ASP A 283 -11.23 -15.63 9.37
C ASP A 283 -11.53 -14.14 9.62
N ASP A 284 -11.92 -13.37 8.61
CA ASP A 284 -12.26 -11.95 8.76
C ASP A 284 -13.63 -11.72 9.44
N GLY A 285 -14.43 -12.78 9.58
CA GLY A 285 -15.77 -12.71 10.13
C GLY A 285 -16.83 -12.21 9.13
N PRO A 286 -18.11 -12.23 9.52
CA PRO A 286 -19.21 -11.89 8.62
C PRO A 286 -19.18 -10.40 8.23
N GLY A 287 -19.35 -10.12 6.93
CA GLY A 287 -19.45 -8.75 6.41
C GLY A 287 -18.12 -8.04 6.22
N ALA A 288 -16.99 -8.62 6.63
CA ALA A 288 -15.68 -8.05 6.38
C ALA A 288 -15.36 -8.03 4.87
N GLN A 289 -14.76 -6.94 4.41
CA GLN A 289 -14.42 -6.73 3.01
C GLN A 289 -13.06 -6.03 2.85
N ILE A 290 -12.36 -6.34 1.75
CA ILE A 290 -11.13 -5.65 1.36
C ILE A 290 -11.50 -4.44 0.51
N TYR A 291 -11.65 -3.27 1.14
CA TYR A 291 -12.15 -2.07 0.46
C TYR A 291 -11.17 -1.56 -0.62
N GLY A 292 -9.89 -1.66 -0.32
CA GLY A 292 -8.73 -1.24 -1.10
C GLY A 292 -7.45 -1.60 -0.35
N MET A 293 -6.29 -1.26 -0.90
CA MET A 293 -5.00 -1.56 -0.25
C MET A 293 -3.91 -0.64 -0.78
N GLY A 294 -3.22 0.09 0.09
CA GLY A 294 -1.96 0.75 -0.28
C GLY A 294 -0.84 -0.27 -0.48
N VAL A 295 0.00 -0.14 -1.51
CA VAL A 295 1.07 -1.11 -1.78
C VAL A 295 2.42 -0.43 -1.97
N ALA A 296 3.44 -0.90 -1.24
CA ALA A 296 4.81 -0.43 -1.39
C ALA A 296 5.78 -1.58 -1.64
N ARG A 297 6.79 -1.34 -2.48
CA ARG A 297 8.01 -2.16 -2.49
C ARG A 297 8.88 -1.70 -1.32
N TYR A 298 9.29 -2.65 -0.49
CA TYR A 298 10.11 -2.38 0.68
C TYR A 298 11.08 -3.53 0.91
N GLU A 299 12.38 -3.26 0.79
CA GLU A 299 13.45 -4.21 1.15
C GLU A 299 13.27 -5.61 0.51
N GLY A 300 12.97 -5.63 -0.79
CA GLY A 300 12.77 -6.87 -1.56
C GLY A 300 11.38 -7.48 -1.43
N LEU A 301 10.50 -6.94 -0.58
CA LEU A 301 9.13 -7.42 -0.35
C LEU A 301 8.08 -6.47 -0.94
N TYR A 302 6.89 -7.01 -1.16
CA TYR A 302 5.66 -6.22 -1.26
C TYR A 302 5.05 -6.12 0.13
N LEU A 303 4.88 -4.89 0.61
CA LEU A 303 4.07 -4.59 1.79
C LEU A 303 2.73 -4.01 1.33
N GLY A 304 1.65 -4.56 1.88
CA GLY A 304 0.28 -4.15 1.61
C GLY A 304 -0.36 -3.66 2.89
N LEU A 305 -1.11 -2.56 2.80
CA LEU A 305 -1.89 -1.99 3.88
C LEU A 305 -3.39 -2.10 3.53
N PRO A 306 -4.00 -3.29 3.62
CA PRO A 306 -5.38 -3.50 3.24
C PRO A 306 -6.33 -2.75 4.18
N TRP A 307 -7.33 -2.11 3.58
CA TRP A 307 -8.37 -1.36 4.28
C TRP A 307 -9.56 -2.28 4.54
N ILE A 308 -9.80 -2.59 5.80
CA ILE A 308 -10.79 -3.59 6.21
C ILE A 308 -12.08 -2.90 6.56
N PHE A 309 -13.08 -3.12 5.70
CA PHE A 309 -14.41 -2.62 5.96
C PHE A 309 -15.23 -3.63 6.74
N HIS A 310 -15.66 -3.23 7.93
CA HIS A 310 -16.45 -4.04 8.86
C HIS A 310 -17.95 -3.84 8.63
N GLU A 311 -18.44 -4.30 7.47
CA GLU A 311 -19.85 -4.13 7.08
C GLU A 311 -20.78 -4.92 8.04
N GLY A 312 -21.85 -4.28 8.48
CA GLY A 312 -22.86 -4.91 9.36
C GLY A 312 -22.45 -5.03 10.83
N THR A 313 -21.27 -4.53 11.21
CA THR A 313 -20.85 -4.40 12.62
C THR A 313 -20.55 -2.94 12.98
N THR A 314 -19.27 -2.53 13.01
CA THR A 314 -18.89 -1.15 13.33
C THR A 314 -19.09 -0.20 12.15
N HIS A 315 -19.12 -0.74 10.92
CA HIS A 315 -19.07 0.02 9.67
C HIS A 315 -17.81 0.90 9.53
N GLN A 316 -16.80 0.69 10.37
CA GLN A 316 -15.53 1.38 10.29
C GLN A 316 -14.65 0.77 9.21
N ILE A 317 -13.63 1.54 8.82
CA ILE A 317 -12.52 1.04 8.01
C ILE A 317 -11.22 1.30 8.75
N ASP A 318 -10.56 0.22 9.17
CA ASP A 318 -9.20 0.23 9.72
C ASP A 318 -8.20 -0.34 8.70
N VAL A 319 -6.91 -0.30 9.07
CA VAL A 319 -5.82 -0.77 8.23
C VAL A 319 -5.09 -1.89 8.94
N GLN A 320 -4.83 -2.98 8.25
CA GLN A 320 -3.96 -4.06 8.73
C GLN A 320 -2.69 -4.15 7.87
N LEU A 321 -1.84 -5.13 8.17
CA LEU A 321 -0.61 -5.41 7.42
C LEU A 321 -0.74 -6.71 6.61
N ALA A 322 -0.29 -6.67 5.36
CA ALA A 322 -0.17 -7.82 4.49
C ALA A 322 1.22 -7.84 3.83
N THR A 323 1.71 -9.03 3.51
CA THR A 323 3.01 -9.23 2.86
C THR A 323 2.89 -10.13 1.65
N SER A 324 3.76 -9.90 0.68
CA SER A 324 3.93 -10.78 -0.47
C SER A 324 5.36 -10.73 -0.99
N ARG A 325 5.83 -11.84 -1.57
CA ARG A 325 7.15 -11.92 -2.23
C ARG A 325 7.07 -11.85 -3.75
N ASP A 326 5.93 -12.23 -4.32
CA ASP A 326 5.68 -12.23 -5.76
C ASP A 326 4.66 -11.14 -6.18
N GLY A 327 4.06 -10.46 -5.20
CA GLY A 327 2.99 -9.48 -5.41
C GLY A 327 1.65 -10.10 -5.82
N VAL A 328 1.54 -11.43 -5.88
CA VAL A 328 0.35 -12.17 -6.31
C VAL A 328 -0.28 -12.91 -5.14
N GLN A 329 0.54 -13.66 -4.38
CA GLN A 329 0.11 -14.38 -3.20
C GLN A 329 0.33 -13.51 -1.96
N TRP A 330 -0.76 -13.04 -1.37
CA TRP A 330 -0.75 -12.18 -0.20
C TRP A 330 -1.05 -12.96 1.06
N ARG A 331 -0.38 -12.60 2.17
CA ARG A 331 -0.66 -13.12 3.50
C ARG A 331 -0.88 -11.97 4.46
N ARG A 332 -1.94 -12.05 5.27
CA ARG A 332 -2.15 -11.12 6.39
C ARG A 332 -1.13 -11.43 7.48
N ALA A 333 -0.40 -10.42 7.90
CA ALA A 333 0.66 -10.55 8.90
C ALA A 333 0.09 -10.43 10.32
N ALA A 334 0.87 -10.88 11.32
CA ALA A 334 0.58 -10.74 12.75
C ALA A 334 -0.88 -11.04 13.10
N ASP A 335 -1.35 -12.21 12.68
CA ASP A 335 -2.70 -12.72 13.01
C ASP A 335 -3.83 -11.69 12.78
N ARG A 336 -3.69 -10.86 11.73
CA ARG A 336 -4.68 -9.85 11.33
C ARG A 336 -4.88 -8.74 12.38
N GLU A 337 -3.88 -8.49 13.23
CA GLU A 337 -3.89 -7.34 14.12
C GLU A 337 -4.05 -6.03 13.34
N VAL A 338 -4.82 -5.10 13.91
CA VAL A 338 -4.98 -3.74 13.36
C VAL A 338 -3.64 -3.04 13.38
N PHE A 339 -3.16 -2.61 12.22
CA PHE A 339 -1.91 -1.92 12.05
C PHE A 339 -2.07 -0.42 12.25
N ILE A 340 -3.03 0.23 11.57
CA ILE A 340 -3.40 1.63 11.84
C ILE A 340 -4.84 1.64 12.37
N PRO A 341 -5.03 1.87 13.69
CA PRO A 341 -6.37 1.90 14.26
C PRO A 341 -7.10 3.19 13.91
N ASN A 342 -8.43 3.12 13.87
CA ASN A 342 -9.26 4.33 13.90
C ASN A 342 -8.96 5.17 15.14
N GLY A 343 -9.14 6.49 15.02
CA GLY A 343 -8.99 7.39 16.15
C GLY A 343 -10.08 7.20 17.21
N PRO A 344 -9.93 7.82 18.39
CA PRO A 344 -10.98 7.88 19.39
C PRO A 344 -12.28 8.44 18.82
N VAL A 345 -13.42 8.14 19.46
CA VAL A 345 -14.72 8.75 19.11
C VAL A 345 -14.57 10.28 19.03
N ASP A 346 -15.26 10.89 18.07
CA ASP A 346 -15.24 12.33 17.76
C ASP A 346 -13.92 12.89 17.20
N SER A 347 -12.87 12.07 17.06
CA SER A 347 -11.67 12.47 16.31
C SER A 347 -11.93 12.47 14.79
N TRP A 348 -11.15 13.27 14.06
CA TRP A 348 -11.29 13.43 12.61
C TRP A 348 -11.02 12.12 11.82
N ASP A 349 -10.41 11.12 12.47
CA ASP A 349 -10.08 9.82 11.89
C ASP A 349 -10.73 8.62 12.62
N ALA A 350 -11.86 8.87 13.29
CA ALA A 350 -12.59 7.89 14.08
C ALA A 350 -13.33 6.82 13.26
N GLY A 351 -13.68 7.09 12.00
CA GLY A 351 -14.58 6.23 11.23
C GLY A 351 -13.90 5.43 10.14
N ILE A 352 -13.15 6.11 9.27
CA ILE A 352 -12.57 5.51 8.07
C ILE A 352 -11.12 5.92 7.94
N ILE A 353 -10.24 4.98 7.59
CA ILE A 353 -8.85 5.23 7.21
C ILE A 353 -8.56 4.61 5.84
N PHE A 354 -7.96 5.40 4.96
CA PHE A 354 -7.45 4.96 3.67
C PHE A 354 -6.01 5.42 3.48
N THR A 355 -5.09 4.50 3.21
CA THR A 355 -3.68 4.84 3.01
C THR A 355 -3.41 5.35 1.60
N ALA A 356 -2.27 6.01 1.39
CA ALA A 356 -1.81 6.38 0.05
C ALA A 356 -1.54 5.13 -0.83
N ALA A 357 -1.38 5.37 -2.12
CA ALA A 357 -1.07 4.35 -3.10
C ALA A 357 0.32 3.72 -2.88
N GLN A 358 1.29 4.57 -2.54
CA GLN A 358 2.61 4.17 -2.07
C GLN A 358 2.71 4.69 -0.63
N PRO A 359 2.18 3.95 0.36
CA PRO A 359 1.88 4.55 1.65
C PRO A 359 3.12 4.79 2.50
N ILE A 360 4.24 4.11 2.22
CA ILE A 360 5.45 4.10 3.05
C ILE A 360 6.54 4.94 2.41
N VAL A 361 6.92 6.05 3.07
CA VAL A 361 8.05 6.88 2.69
C VAL A 361 9.17 6.73 3.73
N VAL A 362 10.39 6.49 3.25
CA VAL A 362 11.59 6.39 4.09
C VAL A 362 12.06 7.78 4.49
N ALA A 363 12.24 8.02 5.79
CA ALA A 363 12.74 9.28 6.33
C ALA A 363 13.78 9.01 7.42
N GLY A 364 15.01 8.68 7.00
CA GLY A 364 16.09 8.27 7.90
C GLY A 364 15.70 7.00 8.67
N ASP A 365 15.77 7.07 10.00
CA ASP A 365 15.42 5.98 10.92
C ASP A 365 13.92 5.84 11.19
N LYS A 366 13.08 6.58 10.46
CA LYS A 366 11.62 6.48 10.52
C LYS A 366 11.01 6.19 9.16
N LEU A 367 9.80 5.67 9.21
CA LEU A 367 8.86 5.57 8.10
C LEU A 367 7.77 6.62 8.32
N LEU A 368 7.42 7.35 7.27
CA LEU A 368 6.22 8.17 7.22
C LEU A 368 5.15 7.38 6.45
N ILE A 369 3.99 7.19 7.08
CA ILE A 369 2.87 6.43 6.56
C ILE A 369 1.69 7.38 6.36
N TYR A 370 1.43 7.76 5.11
CA TYR A 370 0.39 8.74 4.79
C TYR A 370 -0.97 8.08 4.64
N TYR A 371 -1.98 8.71 5.21
CA TYR A 371 -3.35 8.25 5.15
C TYR A 371 -4.32 9.43 5.03
N SER A 372 -5.53 9.15 4.58
CA SER A 372 -6.67 10.04 4.74
C SER A 372 -7.72 9.38 5.59
N ALA A 373 -8.54 10.20 6.23
CA ALA A 373 -9.57 9.71 7.12
C ALA A 373 -10.77 10.65 7.21
N SER A 374 -11.86 10.09 7.70
CA SER A 374 -13.06 10.83 8.13
C SER A 374 -13.52 10.35 9.51
N ALA A 375 -14.20 11.24 10.22
CA ALA A 375 -14.83 10.92 11.49
C ALA A 375 -16.02 9.96 11.31
N HIS A 376 -16.69 10.01 10.16
CA HIS A 376 -17.85 9.18 9.86
C HIS A 376 -17.47 7.75 9.43
N ASN A 377 -18.31 6.78 9.81
CA ASN A 377 -18.24 5.39 9.36
C ASN A 377 -18.68 5.26 7.89
N HIS A 378 -18.39 4.14 7.24
CA HIS A 378 -18.58 4.01 5.78
C HIS A 378 -20.04 3.96 5.34
N ASP A 379 -20.93 3.32 6.11
CA ASP A 379 -22.33 3.18 5.72
C ASP A 379 -23.18 4.36 6.19
N TYR A 380 -23.83 5.01 5.23
CA TYR A 380 -24.63 6.23 5.35
C TYR A 380 -26.00 6.01 6.00
N ARG A 381 -26.37 4.77 6.36
CA ARG A 381 -27.79 4.36 6.53
C ARG A 381 -28.25 4.01 7.95
N GLN A 382 -27.41 3.94 8.97
CA GLN A 382 -27.87 3.45 10.28
C GLN A 382 -27.40 4.29 11.47
N ARG A 383 -28.09 5.42 11.70
CA ARG A 383 -28.41 5.92 13.05
C ARG A 383 -29.93 6.14 13.19
N PRO A 384 -30.48 6.12 14.41
CA PRO A 384 -31.89 6.42 14.65
C PRO A 384 -32.28 7.78 14.06
N ALA A 385 -33.53 7.92 13.61
CA ALA A 385 -34.10 9.07 12.90
C ALA A 385 -33.96 10.47 13.58
N ALA A 386 -33.36 10.55 14.77
CA ALA A 386 -32.98 11.82 15.40
C ALA A 386 -31.73 12.47 14.76
N ASP A 387 -30.92 11.70 14.02
CA ASP A 387 -29.74 12.15 13.27
C ASP A 387 -29.94 12.01 11.75
N ALA A 388 -31.06 12.51 11.23
CA ALA A 388 -31.35 12.45 9.80
C ALA A 388 -30.21 13.08 8.95
N PRO A 389 -29.99 12.63 7.69
CA PRO A 389 -29.04 13.20 6.71
C PRO A 389 -29.27 14.70 6.37
N GLU A 390 -30.08 15.40 7.13
CA GLU A 390 -30.46 16.80 7.01
C GLU A 390 -29.74 17.71 8.03
N SER A 391 -28.93 17.16 8.94
CA SER A 391 -28.12 17.99 9.85
C SER A 391 -26.79 18.39 9.21
N ALA A 392 -26.43 19.67 9.33
CA ALA A 392 -25.13 20.17 8.86
C ALA A 392 -23.96 19.41 9.51
N SER A 393 -24.11 18.94 10.76
CA SER A 393 -23.11 18.15 11.49
C SER A 393 -22.79 16.81 10.83
N TYR A 394 -23.80 16.11 10.27
CA TYR A 394 -23.58 14.86 9.53
C TYR A 394 -22.64 15.09 8.33
N TRP A 395 -22.94 16.07 7.50
CA TRP A 395 -22.16 16.35 6.30
C TRP A 395 -20.76 16.91 6.60
N GLN A 396 -20.54 17.50 7.78
CA GLN A 396 -19.19 17.82 8.26
C GLN A 396 -18.40 16.55 8.64
N SER A 397 -19.05 15.55 9.25
CA SER A 397 -18.36 14.34 9.73
C SER A 397 -17.85 13.42 8.60
N VAL A 398 -18.48 13.47 7.43
CA VAL A 398 -18.08 12.66 6.25
C VAL A 398 -16.95 13.30 5.42
N LYS A 399 -16.48 14.48 5.82
CA LYS A 399 -15.39 15.14 5.11
C LYS A 399 -14.08 14.47 5.43
N THR A 400 -13.20 14.40 4.44
CA THR A 400 -11.92 13.72 4.56
C THR A 400 -10.76 14.70 4.57
N SER A 401 -9.79 14.42 5.45
CA SER A 401 -8.51 15.13 5.53
C SER A 401 -7.37 14.13 5.41
N ILE A 402 -6.13 14.62 5.27
CA ILE A 402 -4.93 13.80 5.14
C ILE A 402 -4.09 13.95 6.42
N GLY A 403 -3.61 12.83 6.93
CA GLY A 403 -2.68 12.74 8.06
C GLY A 403 -1.49 11.86 7.72
N VAL A 404 -0.57 11.79 8.68
CA VAL A 404 0.61 10.93 8.64
C VAL A 404 0.80 10.23 9.97
N ALA A 405 1.21 8.97 9.92
CA ALA A 405 1.70 8.23 11.08
C ALA A 405 3.18 7.90 10.90
N THR A 406 3.91 7.72 11.99
CA THR A 406 5.33 7.39 11.94
C THR A 406 5.62 6.04 12.58
N LEU A 407 6.58 5.31 12.01
CA LEU A 407 7.06 4.06 12.57
C LEU A 407 8.59 4.06 12.57
N ARG A 408 9.21 3.33 13.49
CA ARG A 408 10.64 2.99 13.38
C ARG A 408 10.93 2.39 12.00
N ARG A 409 12.08 2.70 11.39
CA ARG A 409 12.56 1.99 10.19
C ARG A 409 12.50 0.49 10.46
N ASP A 410 11.92 -0.28 9.54
CA ASP A 410 11.69 -1.74 9.66
C ASP A 410 10.80 -2.18 10.84
N GLY A 411 10.19 -1.24 11.57
CA GLY A 411 9.53 -1.48 12.85
C GLY A 411 8.20 -2.23 12.79
N PHE A 412 7.79 -2.78 11.64
CA PHE A 412 6.47 -3.40 11.45
C PHE A 412 6.23 -4.54 12.44
N ILE A 413 7.19 -5.47 12.52
CA ILE A 413 7.12 -6.64 13.39
C ILE A 413 8.52 -6.88 13.98
N SER A 414 8.58 -7.02 15.31
CA SER A 414 9.78 -7.49 16.02
C SER A 414 9.65 -8.97 16.37
N LEU A 415 10.80 -9.61 16.63
CA LEU A 415 10.88 -10.82 17.44
C LEU A 415 11.24 -10.44 18.87
N GLU A 416 10.49 -10.96 19.83
CA GLU A 416 10.66 -10.69 21.26
C GLU A 416 10.60 -11.99 22.08
N PRO A 417 11.39 -12.12 23.17
CA PRO A 417 11.25 -13.23 24.11
C PRO A 417 9.82 -13.31 24.68
N SER A 418 9.23 -14.50 24.64
CA SER A 418 7.93 -14.76 25.29
C SER A 418 8.04 -14.81 26.82
N VAL A 419 9.25 -15.04 27.34
CA VAL A 419 9.58 -15.04 28.78
C VAL A 419 10.88 -14.24 28.98
N GLN A 420 11.96 -14.84 29.49
CA GLN A 420 13.22 -14.14 29.76
C GLN A 420 14.14 -14.11 28.54
N THR A 421 14.21 -15.20 27.79
CA THR A 421 15.10 -15.35 26.64
C THR A 421 14.44 -16.09 25.49
N GLY A 422 14.89 -15.84 24.27
CA GLY A 422 14.50 -16.64 23.11
C GLY A 422 15.61 -16.70 22.06
N ARG A 423 15.49 -17.66 21.13
CA ARG A 423 16.47 -17.91 20.08
C ARG A 423 15.80 -17.97 18.71
N LEU A 424 16.46 -17.37 17.73
CA LEU A 424 16.13 -17.49 16.31
C LEU A 424 17.29 -18.20 15.62
N LEU A 425 16.98 -19.23 14.84
CA LEU A 425 17.89 -19.81 13.86
C LEU A 425 17.35 -19.54 12.46
N THR A 426 18.18 -18.99 11.57
CA THR A 426 17.79 -18.79 10.17
C THR A 426 17.96 -20.08 9.37
N LYS A 427 17.24 -20.17 8.24
CA LYS A 427 17.55 -21.12 7.18
C LYS A 427 18.96 -20.86 6.64
N PRO A 428 19.63 -21.85 6.04
CA PRO A 428 20.91 -21.63 5.39
C PRO A 428 20.74 -20.65 4.23
N PHE A 429 21.71 -19.75 4.06
CA PHE A 429 21.83 -18.86 2.90
C PHE A 429 23.30 -18.70 2.51
N LEU A 430 23.56 -18.31 1.26
CA LEU A 430 24.90 -18.01 0.77
C LEU A 430 25.31 -16.63 1.26
N MET A 431 26.46 -16.55 1.94
CA MET A 431 27.01 -15.31 2.44
C MET A 431 27.18 -14.28 1.29
N PRO A 432 26.59 -13.07 1.39
CA PRO A 432 26.77 -12.04 0.36
C PRO A 432 28.20 -11.51 0.31
N ALA A 433 28.53 -10.86 -0.82
CA ALA A 433 29.68 -9.98 -0.88
C ALA A 433 29.40 -8.70 -0.08
N ALA A 434 29.88 -8.67 1.16
CA ALA A 434 29.66 -7.59 2.12
C ALA A 434 30.86 -7.45 3.06
N LYS A 435 31.02 -6.27 3.65
CA LYS A 435 32.07 -5.92 4.61
C LYS A 435 31.58 -5.92 6.05
N ALA A 436 30.28 -5.71 6.26
CA ALA A 436 29.67 -5.61 7.58
C ALA A 436 28.28 -6.27 7.62
N LEU A 437 27.86 -6.64 8.84
CA LEU A 437 26.51 -7.04 9.18
C LEU A 437 25.92 -5.97 10.09
N PHE A 438 24.70 -5.56 9.81
CA PHE A 438 23.97 -4.56 10.57
C PHE A 438 22.68 -5.15 11.13
N ILE A 439 22.33 -4.71 12.33
CA ILE A 439 21.13 -5.13 13.06
C ILE A 439 20.30 -3.90 13.39
N ASN A 440 18.97 -4.02 13.24
CA ASN A 440 18.01 -3.09 13.80
C ASN A 440 17.36 -3.75 15.02
N ALA A 441 17.66 -3.22 16.20
CA ALA A 441 17.17 -3.77 17.46
C ALA A 441 16.97 -2.66 18.50
N ASP A 442 16.00 -2.91 19.38
CA ASP A 442 15.81 -2.22 20.65
C ASP A 442 16.18 -3.22 21.76
N VAL A 443 17.36 -3.07 22.35
CA VAL A 443 17.88 -4.02 23.34
C VAL A 443 17.58 -3.59 24.78
N GLY A 444 17.18 -2.33 25.02
CA GLY A 444 16.93 -1.80 26.37
C GLY A 444 18.04 -2.16 27.38
N ASP A 445 17.63 -2.63 28.56
CA ASP A 445 18.54 -3.16 29.61
C ASP A 445 18.96 -4.62 29.38
N GLY A 446 18.53 -5.21 28.26
CA GLY A 446 18.74 -6.59 27.90
C GLY A 446 20.08 -6.89 27.24
N GLU A 447 20.09 -7.96 26.46
CA GLU A 447 21.24 -8.37 25.68
C GLU A 447 20.80 -9.08 24.40
N LEU A 448 21.42 -8.73 23.27
CA LEU A 448 21.31 -9.48 22.03
C LEU A 448 22.68 -10.07 21.67
N ARG A 449 22.73 -11.40 21.53
CA ARG A 449 23.91 -12.12 21.04
C ARG A 449 23.61 -12.69 19.65
N LEU A 450 24.65 -12.72 18.83
CA LEU A 450 24.60 -13.23 17.47
C LEU A 450 25.83 -14.08 17.20
N GLN A 451 25.62 -15.18 16.48
CA GLN A 451 26.69 -15.95 15.85
C GLN A 451 26.35 -16.31 14.41
N ILE A 452 27.35 -16.27 13.53
CA ILE A 452 27.27 -16.85 12.19
C ILE A 452 27.79 -18.28 12.27
N ILE A 453 27.01 -19.24 11.78
CA ILE A 453 27.32 -20.68 11.78
C ILE A 453 27.53 -21.12 10.33
N PRO A 454 28.78 -21.23 9.86
CA PRO A 454 29.05 -21.81 8.53
C PRO A 454 28.72 -23.31 8.52
N GLN A 455 28.17 -23.80 7.41
CA GLN A 455 27.80 -25.21 7.28
C GLN A 455 29.02 -26.15 7.26
N ALA A 456 30.16 -25.68 6.75
CA ALA A 456 31.44 -26.35 6.80
C ALA A 456 32.53 -25.31 7.10
N SER A 457 32.96 -25.22 8.37
CA SER A 457 34.08 -24.36 8.77
C SER A 457 34.98 -25.07 9.78
N PRO A 458 36.31 -25.13 9.55
CA PRO A 458 37.26 -25.62 10.53
C PRO A 458 37.37 -24.68 11.75
N ASP A 459 36.98 -23.41 11.61
CA ASP A 459 37.10 -22.37 12.64
C ASP A 459 35.88 -22.27 13.57
N GLY A 460 34.81 -23.04 13.30
CA GLY A 460 33.56 -22.99 14.07
C GLY A 460 32.71 -21.72 13.85
N PRO A 461 31.74 -21.44 14.75
CA PRO A 461 30.88 -20.25 14.65
C PRO A 461 31.65 -18.94 14.87
N CYS A 462 31.27 -17.89 14.13
CA CYS A 462 31.80 -16.53 14.31
C CYS A 462 30.89 -15.75 15.25
N ALA A 463 31.33 -15.56 16.50
CA ALA A 463 30.54 -14.87 17.52
C ALA A 463 30.77 -13.34 17.53
N ALA A 464 29.67 -12.60 17.59
CA ALA A 464 29.66 -11.16 17.77
C ALA A 464 29.86 -10.77 19.25
N ALA A 465 30.37 -9.56 19.48
CA ALA A 465 30.26 -8.92 20.78
C ALA A 465 28.77 -8.65 21.09
N PRO A 466 28.32 -8.71 22.36
CA PRO A 466 26.92 -8.46 22.69
C PRO A 466 26.47 -7.05 22.27
N LEU A 467 25.29 -6.97 21.67
CA LEU A 467 24.63 -5.69 21.34
C LEU A 467 23.74 -5.28 22.53
N ARG A 468 23.68 -3.97 22.81
CA ARG A 468 22.95 -3.38 23.94
C ARG A 468 22.27 -2.03 23.65
N ALA A 469 22.34 -1.53 22.41
CA ALA A 469 21.76 -0.24 22.08
C ALA A 469 20.32 -0.37 21.55
N ASP A 470 19.55 0.70 21.67
CA ASP A 470 18.37 0.93 20.84
C ASP A 470 18.78 1.78 19.62
N ASP A 471 18.87 1.14 18.45
CA ASP A 471 19.29 1.80 17.22
C ASP A 471 18.79 1.03 15.98
N CYS A 472 18.38 1.79 14.95
CA CYS A 472 17.91 1.27 13.67
C CYS A 472 19.05 0.73 12.79
N ARG A 473 20.32 0.96 13.16
CA ARG A 473 21.51 0.60 12.41
C ARG A 473 22.73 0.36 13.30
N GLN A 474 22.78 -0.81 13.92
CA GLN A 474 23.93 -1.26 14.73
C GLN A 474 24.88 -2.12 13.88
N GLN A 475 26.10 -1.64 13.65
CA GLN A 475 27.14 -2.47 13.03
C GLN A 475 27.63 -3.54 14.01
N VAL A 476 27.52 -4.80 13.62
CA VAL A 476 28.01 -5.94 14.40
C VAL A 476 29.52 -5.89 14.53
N GLN A 477 30.01 -5.91 15.77
CA GLN A 477 31.43 -6.03 16.11
C GLN A 477 31.75 -7.48 16.45
N TRP A 478 32.91 -7.97 15.99
CA TRP A 478 33.32 -9.36 16.17
C TRP A 478 34.25 -9.53 17.38
N THR A 479 34.23 -10.70 18.01
CA THR A 479 35.13 -11.02 19.13
C THR A 479 36.40 -11.72 18.64
N GLY A 480 37.55 -11.35 19.22
CA GLY A 480 38.83 -11.98 18.90
C GLY A 480 39.20 -11.88 17.41
N ALA A 481 39.48 -13.03 16.80
CA ALA A 481 39.81 -13.13 15.37
C ALA A 481 38.59 -13.41 14.46
N ALA A 482 37.36 -13.39 14.99
CA ALA A 482 36.16 -13.64 14.19
C ALA A 482 35.94 -12.52 13.16
N ARG A 483 35.43 -12.91 11.98
CA ARG A 483 35.08 -12.00 10.89
C ARG A 483 33.95 -12.62 10.07
N LEU A 484 33.36 -11.84 9.18
CA LEU A 484 32.40 -12.38 8.21
C LEU A 484 33.04 -13.52 7.39
N PRO A 485 32.33 -14.65 7.19
CA PRO A 485 32.77 -15.69 6.29
C PRO A 485 32.92 -15.19 4.84
N PRO A 486 33.72 -15.86 4.00
CA PRO A 486 33.85 -15.50 2.58
C PRO A 486 32.50 -15.54 1.83
N PRO A 487 32.31 -14.70 0.80
CA PRO A 487 31.11 -14.73 -0.03
C PRO A 487 30.89 -16.10 -0.67
N GLY A 488 29.64 -16.52 -0.78
CA GLY A 488 29.25 -17.83 -1.34
C GLY A 488 29.33 -19.00 -0.37
N VAL A 489 29.86 -18.82 0.84
CA VAL A 489 29.83 -19.85 1.88
C VAL A 489 28.39 -19.97 2.43
N PRO A 490 27.81 -21.19 2.48
CA PRO A 490 26.53 -21.42 3.15
C PRO A 490 26.66 -21.20 4.67
N VAL A 491 25.83 -20.32 5.21
CA VAL A 491 25.81 -19.96 6.63
C VAL A 491 24.38 -19.94 7.18
N ARG A 492 24.26 -20.08 8.50
CA ARG A 492 23.07 -19.71 9.27
C ARG A 492 23.42 -18.58 10.23
N LEU A 493 22.44 -17.76 10.60
CA LEU A 493 22.55 -16.86 11.74
C LEU A 493 21.78 -17.45 12.90
N GLU A 494 22.37 -17.40 14.08
CA GLU A 494 21.67 -17.67 15.33
C GLU A 494 21.71 -16.44 16.21
N PHE A 495 20.51 -15.97 16.58
CA PHE A 495 20.31 -14.87 17.51
C PHE A 495 19.83 -15.42 18.84
N THR A 496 20.35 -14.88 19.93
CA THR A 496 19.83 -15.09 21.29
C THR A 496 19.44 -13.73 21.86
N LEU A 497 18.18 -13.58 22.25
CA LEU A 497 17.60 -12.35 22.75
C LEU A 497 17.26 -12.53 24.22
N ALA A 498 17.63 -11.57 25.06
CA ALA A 498 17.21 -11.45 26.45
C ALA A 498 16.65 -10.03 26.64
N ALA A 499 15.36 -9.91 26.99
CA ALA A 499 14.67 -8.62 27.13
C ALA A 499 14.93 -7.62 25.96
N ALA A 500 14.96 -8.13 24.72
CA ALA A 500 15.32 -7.35 23.53
C ALA A 500 14.29 -7.57 22.40
N ARG A 501 14.21 -6.60 21.49
CA ARG A 501 13.39 -6.63 20.28
C ARG A 501 14.31 -6.60 19.06
N LEU A 502 14.15 -7.58 18.18
CA LEU A 502 14.89 -7.64 16.91
C LEU A 502 13.94 -7.36 15.75
N TYR A 503 14.21 -6.31 14.98
CA TYR A 503 13.33 -5.84 13.89
C TYR A 503 13.82 -6.28 12.50
N SER A 504 15.14 -6.20 12.25
CA SER A 504 15.73 -6.61 10.97
C SER A 504 17.24 -6.84 11.07
N TYR A 505 17.81 -7.48 10.05
CA TYR A 505 19.26 -7.58 9.83
C TYR A 505 19.61 -7.50 8.34
N TRP A 506 20.83 -7.08 8.01
CA TRP A 506 21.32 -7.03 6.64
C TRP A 506 22.83 -6.92 6.53
N PHE A 507 23.36 -7.15 5.33
CA PHE A 507 24.78 -7.08 5.04
C PHE A 507 25.09 -5.92 4.08
N GLU A 508 26.20 -5.22 4.26
CA GLU A 508 26.71 -4.16 3.36
C GLU A 508 28.21 -4.23 3.13
#